data_AF-A0A9E3DNY2-F1
#
_entry.id   AF-A0A9E3DNY2-F1
#
_cell.length_a   1.000
_cell.length_b   1.000
_cell.length_c   1.000
_cell.angle_alpha   90.00
_cell.angle_beta   90.00
_cell.angle_gamma   90.00
#
_symmetry.space_group_name_H-M   'P 1'
#
loop_
_entity.id
_entity.type
_entity.pdbx_description
1 polymer ?
#
loop_
_entity_poly.entity_id
_entity_poly.type
_entity_poly.pdbx_seq_one_letter_code
_entity_poly.pdbx_strand_id
1 'polypeptide(L)'
;MATITTTAAPAARKPLYASLFVQVLAGLILGIVLGVTVPDFAISLKILSDAFLKLISMIVGPIVFCVVVHGIAGAGDLKKVGRVGIKALVYFEAMTTVALVVGLLLAYLFGPGHGMNIDPTKLDGQALTAFAGNAKKLQGEGIGAFLMNIIPTTSFDALARNDVLQVLFFAILFGVGLALVGGEKGEKITSLIDAAATVLFRVMGLIVRVAPIGVLGAVGYTVGKYGVG
;
A
#
# COMPACT_ATOMS: atom_id res chain seq x y z
N MET A 1 -18.29 -28.07 -47.02
CA MET A 1 -16.89 -27.57 -47.10
C MET A 1 -16.54 -27.03 -45.71
N ALA A 2 -15.39 -27.43 -45.17
CA ALA A 2 -15.15 -27.75 -43.76
C ALA A 2 -15.21 -26.60 -42.73
N THR A 3 -15.83 -26.89 -41.58
CA THR A 3 -15.78 -26.15 -40.32
C THR A 3 -14.38 -26.27 -39.70
N ILE A 4 -13.69 -25.16 -39.49
CA ILE A 4 -12.36 -25.13 -38.88
C ILE A 4 -12.56 -25.08 -37.35
N THR A 5 -12.49 -26.24 -36.70
CA THR A 5 -12.36 -26.35 -35.25
C THR A 5 -10.92 -25.98 -34.86
N THR A 6 -10.72 -24.76 -34.37
CA THR A 6 -9.47 -24.38 -33.70
C THR A 6 -9.41 -25.05 -32.34
N THR A 7 -8.71 -26.18 -32.25
CA THR A 7 -8.33 -26.82 -30.99
C THR A 7 -7.43 -25.86 -30.21
N ALA A 8 -7.95 -25.27 -29.13
CA ALA A 8 -7.15 -24.50 -28.19
C ALA A 8 -6.13 -25.43 -27.50
N ALA A 9 -4.84 -25.16 -27.67
CA ALA A 9 -3.78 -25.88 -27.00
C ALA A 9 -3.91 -25.76 -25.47
N PRO A 10 -3.61 -26.81 -24.68
CA PRO A 10 -3.72 -26.75 -23.23
C PRO A 10 -2.63 -25.81 -22.69
N ALA A 11 -3.05 -24.81 -21.91
CA ALA A 11 -2.13 -23.90 -21.23
C ALA A 11 -1.23 -24.70 -20.27
N ALA A 12 0.07 -24.77 -20.58
CA ALA A 12 1.06 -25.45 -19.76
C ALA A 12 1.03 -24.90 -18.32
N ARG A 13 0.77 -25.77 -17.33
CA ARG A 13 0.74 -25.39 -15.92
C ARG A 13 2.15 -24.98 -15.49
N LYS A 14 2.32 -23.69 -15.16
CA LYS A 14 3.59 -23.18 -14.61
C LYS A 14 3.87 -23.91 -13.28
N PRO A 15 5.12 -24.31 -13.03
CA PRO A 15 5.45 -25.08 -11.85
C PRO A 15 5.22 -24.27 -10.57
N LEU A 16 4.88 -24.94 -9.46
CA LEU A 16 4.49 -24.30 -8.19
C LEU A 16 5.60 -23.41 -7.58
N TYR A 17 6.88 -23.72 -7.84
CA TYR A 17 8.03 -22.88 -7.47
C TYR A 17 8.16 -21.58 -8.28
N ALA A 18 7.44 -21.46 -9.40
CA ALA A 18 7.30 -20.20 -10.14
C ALA A 18 6.15 -19.31 -9.62
N SER A 19 5.38 -19.77 -8.62
CA SER A 19 4.35 -18.96 -8.00
C SER A 19 4.97 -17.96 -7.03
N LEU A 20 4.68 -16.67 -7.22
CA LEU A 20 5.14 -15.62 -6.30
C LEU A 20 4.65 -15.85 -4.87
N PHE A 21 3.47 -16.44 -4.70
CA PHE A 21 2.96 -16.76 -3.37
C PHE A 21 3.87 -17.73 -2.62
N VAL A 22 4.31 -18.80 -3.30
CA VAL A 22 5.23 -19.80 -2.72
C VAL A 22 6.60 -19.18 -2.45
N GLN A 23 7.07 -18.30 -3.34
CA GLN A 23 8.36 -17.60 -3.16
C GLN A 23 8.31 -16.64 -1.97
N VAL A 24 7.22 -15.88 -1.79
CA VAL A 24 7.03 -15.00 -0.64
C VAL A 24 6.93 -15.81 0.65
N LEU A 25 6.20 -16.92 0.65
CA LEU A 25 6.10 -17.80 1.82
C LEU A 25 7.44 -18.45 2.17
N ALA A 26 8.21 -18.88 1.18
CA ALA A 26 9.57 -19.36 1.38
C ALA A 26 10.49 -18.26 1.94
N GLY A 27 10.39 -17.03 1.40
CA GLY A 27 11.11 -15.87 1.91
C GLY A 27 10.76 -15.53 3.36
N LEU A 28 9.48 -15.61 3.73
CA LEU A 28 9.01 -15.47 5.11
C LEU A 28 9.66 -16.51 6.03
N ILE A 29 9.57 -17.80 5.67
CA ILE A 29 10.11 -18.90 6.49
C ILE A 29 11.63 -18.76 6.63
N LEU A 30 12.33 -18.49 5.52
CA LEU A 30 13.77 -18.26 5.53
C LEU A 30 14.15 -17.04 6.39
N GLY A 31 13.37 -15.96 6.31
CA GLY A 31 13.55 -14.79 7.15
C GLY A 31 13.44 -15.12 8.64
N ILE A 32 12.44 -15.92 9.04
CA ILE A 32 12.29 -16.38 10.43
C ILE A 32 13.51 -17.22 10.83
N VAL A 33 13.89 -18.23 10.03
CA VAL A 33 15.01 -19.12 10.35
C VAL A 33 16.32 -18.33 10.50
N LEU A 34 16.61 -17.40 9.59
CA LEU A 34 17.80 -16.54 9.66
C LEU A 34 17.74 -15.60 10.86
N GLY A 35 16.57 -15.04 11.17
CA GLY A 35 16.36 -14.18 12.35
C GLY A 35 16.66 -14.89 13.68
N VAL A 36 16.36 -16.18 13.79
CA VAL A 36 16.62 -16.99 15.00
C VAL A 36 18.06 -17.50 15.06
N THR A 37 18.60 -17.94 13.92
CA THR A 37 19.90 -18.62 13.89
C THR A 37 21.09 -17.66 13.84
N VAL A 38 20.96 -16.51 13.18
CA VAL A 38 22.04 -15.54 13.00
C VAL A 38 21.51 -14.09 13.13
N PRO A 39 21.23 -13.61 14.36
CA PRO A 39 20.57 -12.32 14.59
C PRO A 39 21.35 -11.11 14.03
N ASP A 40 22.69 -11.10 14.15
CA ASP A 40 23.52 -9.99 13.67
C ASP A 40 23.47 -9.83 12.13
N PHE A 41 23.46 -10.96 11.41
CA PHE A 41 23.25 -10.96 9.97
C PHE A 41 21.82 -10.54 9.62
N ALA A 42 20.83 -11.01 10.40
CA ALA A 42 19.43 -10.70 10.19
C ALA A 42 19.10 -9.20 10.35
N ILE A 43 19.78 -8.50 11.28
CA ILE A 43 19.65 -7.04 11.43
C ILE A 43 20.14 -6.31 10.18
N SER A 44 21.21 -6.81 9.55
CA SER A 44 21.77 -6.23 8.32
C SER A 44 20.82 -6.37 7.12
N LEU A 45 19.89 -7.33 7.16
CA LEU A 45 18.86 -7.49 6.12
C LEU A 45 17.85 -6.35 6.07
N LYS A 46 17.83 -5.43 7.05
CA LYS A 46 16.98 -4.24 7.03
C LYS A 46 17.12 -3.43 5.73
N ILE A 47 18.35 -3.34 5.19
CA ILE A 47 18.62 -2.60 3.95
C ILE A 47 17.79 -3.13 2.77
N LEU A 48 17.52 -4.43 2.77
CA LEU A 48 16.77 -5.12 1.73
C LEU A 48 15.28 -4.77 1.81
N SER A 49 14.75 -4.74 3.03
CA SER A 49 13.38 -4.31 3.35
C SER A 49 13.17 -2.85 2.99
N ASP A 50 14.10 -1.99 3.41
CA ASP A 50 14.02 -0.55 3.17
C ASP A 50 14.12 -0.24 1.68
N ALA A 51 15.02 -0.92 0.95
CA ALA A 51 15.11 -0.79 -0.50
C ALA A 51 13.81 -1.22 -1.18
N PHE A 52 13.22 -2.35 -0.79
CA PHE A 52 11.95 -2.82 -1.34
C PHE A 52 10.80 -1.85 -1.06
N LEU A 53 10.66 -1.39 0.19
CA LEU A 53 9.64 -0.40 0.56
C LEU A 53 9.84 0.91 -0.21
N LYS A 54 11.08 1.38 -0.39
CA LYS A 54 11.38 2.58 -1.18
C LYS A 54 11.01 2.43 -2.65
N LEU A 55 11.21 1.24 -3.24
CA LEU A 55 10.77 0.95 -4.61
C LEU A 55 9.23 1.01 -4.73
N ILE A 56 8.50 0.46 -3.75
CA ILE A 56 7.05 0.54 -3.70
C ILE A 56 6.59 1.99 -3.52
N SER A 57 7.12 2.70 -2.53
CA SER A 57 6.74 4.10 -2.27
C SER A 57 6.97 5.00 -3.48
N MET A 58 8.08 4.81 -4.21
CA MET A 58 8.39 5.56 -5.44
C MET A 58 7.30 5.48 -6.51
N ILE A 59 6.63 4.33 -6.63
CA ILE A 59 5.64 4.11 -7.69
C ILE A 59 4.19 4.36 -7.26
N VAL A 60 3.92 4.32 -5.95
CA VAL A 60 2.57 4.48 -5.40
C VAL A 60 1.97 5.83 -5.76
N GLY A 61 2.71 6.93 -5.63
CA GLY A 61 2.21 8.28 -5.96
C GLY A 61 1.70 8.38 -7.41
N PRO A 62 2.54 8.15 -8.42
CA PRO A 62 2.13 8.17 -9.83
C PRO A 62 1.01 7.18 -10.16
N ILE A 63 1.04 5.97 -9.60
CA ILE A 63 -0.02 4.96 -9.84
C ILE A 63 -1.36 5.45 -9.31
N VAL A 64 -1.41 5.94 -8.08
CA VAL A 64 -2.65 6.42 -7.46
C VAL A 64 -3.25 7.54 -8.30
N PHE A 65 -2.42 8.50 -8.75
CA PHE A 65 -2.86 9.56 -9.65
C PHE A 65 -3.51 9.00 -10.93
N CYS A 66 -2.79 8.15 -11.67
CA CYS A 66 -3.27 7.61 -12.93
C CYS A 66 -4.55 6.77 -12.77
N VAL A 67 -4.60 5.89 -11.76
CA VAL A 67 -5.75 5.00 -11.51
C VAL A 67 -7.00 5.80 -11.14
N VAL A 68 -6.86 6.81 -10.28
CA VAL A 68 -7.99 7.62 -9.83
C VAL A 68 -8.51 8.50 -10.97
N VAL A 69 -7.61 9.17 -11.71
CA VAL A 69 -8.02 9.99 -12.86
C VAL A 69 -8.71 9.14 -13.91
N HIS A 70 -8.10 8.00 -14.28
CA HIS A 70 -8.70 7.06 -15.23
C HIS A 70 -10.05 6.54 -14.75
N GLY A 71 -10.17 6.17 -13.46
CA GLY A 71 -11.42 5.67 -12.89
C GLY A 71 -12.56 6.69 -12.92
N ILE A 72 -12.26 7.96 -12.65
CA ILE A 72 -13.26 9.04 -12.69
C ILE A 72 -13.63 9.39 -14.13
N ALA A 73 -12.64 9.52 -15.02
CA ALA A 73 -12.86 9.85 -16.42
C ALA A 73 -13.63 8.74 -17.16
N GLY A 74 -13.32 7.47 -16.88
CA GLY A 74 -13.99 6.31 -17.47
C GLY A 74 -15.41 6.06 -16.96
N ALA A 75 -15.80 6.65 -15.83
CA ALA A 75 -17.13 6.46 -15.26
C ALA A 75 -18.25 7.17 -16.05
N GLY A 76 -17.90 8.18 -16.86
CA GLY A 76 -18.81 8.93 -17.75
C GLY A 76 -19.87 9.80 -17.06
N ASP A 77 -20.23 9.51 -15.80
CA ASP A 77 -21.23 10.24 -15.02
C ASP A 77 -20.69 10.58 -13.63
N LEU A 78 -20.41 11.87 -13.42
CA LEU A 78 -19.90 12.42 -12.16
C LEU A 78 -20.83 12.19 -10.97
N LYS A 79 -22.16 12.13 -11.18
CA LYS A 79 -23.11 11.85 -10.09
C LYS A 79 -23.00 10.40 -9.63
N LYS A 80 -22.73 9.47 -10.55
CA LYS A 80 -22.45 8.07 -10.21
C LYS A 80 -21.14 7.97 -9.44
N VAL A 81 -20.08 8.64 -9.88
CA VAL A 81 -18.77 8.66 -9.19
C VAL A 81 -18.94 9.14 -7.74
N GLY A 82 -19.60 10.28 -7.52
CA GLY A 82 -19.85 10.80 -6.17
C GLY A 82 -20.65 9.84 -5.28
N ARG A 83 -21.70 9.21 -5.85
CA ARG A 83 -22.50 8.20 -5.12
C ARG A 83 -21.69 6.97 -4.75
N VAL A 84 -20.85 6.47 -5.67
CA VAL A 84 -19.97 5.32 -5.42
C VAL A 84 -18.90 5.70 -4.38
N GLY A 85 -18.34 6.90 -4.44
CA GLY A 85 -17.39 7.42 -3.46
C GLY A 85 -17.96 7.47 -2.05
N ILE A 86 -19.18 8.02 -1.88
CA ILE A 86 -19.83 8.05 -0.56
C ILE A 86 -20.13 6.63 -0.06
N LYS A 87 -20.64 5.74 -0.93
CA LYS A 87 -20.85 4.33 -0.57
C LYS A 87 -19.56 3.64 -0.14
N ALA A 88 -18.46 3.92 -0.85
CA ALA A 88 -17.14 3.38 -0.53
C ALA A 88 -16.62 3.92 0.82
N LEU A 89 -16.85 5.20 1.14
CA LEU A 89 -16.48 5.79 2.42
C LEU A 89 -17.25 5.17 3.58
N VAL A 90 -18.57 5.05 3.46
CA VAL A 90 -19.42 4.38 4.47
C VAL A 90 -19.02 2.92 4.63
N TYR A 91 -18.74 2.23 3.52
CA TYR A 91 -18.24 0.86 3.55
C TYR A 91 -16.87 0.75 4.23
N PHE A 92 -15.94 1.64 3.90
CA PHE A 92 -14.60 1.68 4.50
C PHE A 92 -14.66 1.92 6.01
N GLU A 93 -15.47 2.87 6.46
CA GLU A 93 -15.64 3.18 7.88
C GLU A 93 -16.26 2.01 8.64
N ALA A 94 -17.33 1.41 8.09
CA ALA A 94 -18.00 0.26 8.69
C ALA A 94 -17.07 -0.95 8.78
N MET A 95 -16.38 -1.30 7.69
CA MET A 95 -15.44 -2.42 7.66
C MET A 95 -14.24 -2.20 8.58
N THR A 96 -13.72 -0.97 8.65
CA THR A 96 -12.60 -0.64 9.55
C THR A 96 -13.04 -0.72 11.00
N THR A 97 -14.24 -0.24 11.33
CA THR A 97 -14.81 -0.37 12.69
C THR A 97 -14.95 -1.84 13.08
N VAL A 98 -15.49 -2.67 12.20
CA VAL A 98 -15.59 -4.13 12.45
C VAL A 98 -14.21 -4.76 12.62
N ALA A 99 -13.25 -4.42 11.76
CA ALA A 99 -11.88 -4.92 11.86
C ALA A 99 -11.20 -4.51 13.17
N LEU A 100 -11.38 -3.26 13.62
CA LEU A 100 -10.86 -2.76 14.88
C LEU A 100 -11.49 -3.47 16.08
N VAL A 101 -12.82 -3.68 16.07
CA VAL A 101 -13.52 -4.40 17.14
C VAL A 101 -13.02 -5.84 17.23
N VAL A 102 -12.93 -6.55 16.10
CA VAL A 102 -12.41 -7.93 16.07
C VAL A 102 -10.95 -7.97 16.52
N GLY A 103 -10.11 -7.06 16.03
CA GLY A 103 -8.71 -6.96 16.45
C GLY A 103 -8.56 -6.71 17.95
N LEU A 104 -9.40 -5.84 18.52
CA LEU A 104 -9.41 -5.55 19.95
C LEU A 104 -9.89 -6.75 20.76
N LEU A 105 -10.95 -7.45 20.32
CA LEU A 105 -11.44 -8.65 20.99
C LEU A 105 -10.40 -9.77 21.00
N LEU A 106 -9.73 -10.01 19.87
CA LEU A 106 -8.64 -10.99 19.79
C LEU A 106 -7.47 -10.58 20.67
N ALA A 107 -7.10 -9.29 20.70
CA ALA A 107 -6.05 -8.79 21.58
C ALA A 107 -6.39 -9.01 23.06
N TYR A 108 -7.64 -8.75 23.49
CA TYR A 108 -8.07 -9.01 24.86
C TYR A 108 -8.14 -10.50 25.20
N LEU A 109 -8.54 -11.34 24.25
CA LEU A 109 -8.70 -12.79 24.48
C LEU A 109 -7.37 -13.54 24.52
N PHE A 110 -6.48 -13.24 23.57
CA PHE A 110 -5.18 -13.92 23.45
C PHE A 110 -4.08 -13.23 24.28
N GLY A 111 -4.27 -11.95 24.66
CA GLY A 111 -3.30 -11.19 25.43
C GLY A 111 -1.88 -11.19 24.83
N PRO A 112 -1.70 -10.89 23.53
CA PRO A 112 -0.37 -10.86 22.92
C PRO A 112 0.50 -9.84 23.66
N GLY A 113 1.50 -10.31 24.40
CA GLY A 113 2.35 -9.50 25.28
C GLY A 113 2.35 -9.93 26.75
N HIS A 114 1.45 -10.79 27.21
CA HIS A 114 1.59 -11.44 28.52
C HIS A 114 2.83 -12.35 28.51
N GLY A 115 3.85 -11.98 29.29
CA GLY A 115 5.16 -12.64 29.31
C GLY A 115 6.29 -11.84 28.66
N MET A 116 5.99 -10.74 27.95
CA MET A 116 7.01 -9.75 27.60
C MET A 116 7.40 -9.00 28.88
N ASN A 117 8.56 -9.33 29.44
CA ASN A 117 9.12 -8.74 30.65
C ASN A 117 9.64 -7.30 30.40
N ILE A 118 8.82 -6.47 29.74
CA ILE A 118 9.11 -5.08 29.43
C ILE A 118 8.91 -4.28 30.71
N ASP A 119 10.01 -4.05 31.42
CA ASP A 119 10.07 -3.16 32.56
C ASP A 119 9.91 -1.70 32.07
N PRO A 120 8.78 -1.01 32.36
CA PRO A 120 8.52 0.35 31.88
C PRO A 120 9.57 1.35 32.34
N THR A 121 10.35 1.00 33.37
CA THR A 121 11.42 1.83 33.95
C THR A 121 12.75 1.72 33.20
N LYS A 122 12.93 0.71 32.34
CA LYS A 122 14.10 0.53 31.46
C LYS A 122 13.83 0.93 30.00
N LEU A 123 12.62 1.41 29.70
CA LEU A 123 12.30 1.99 28.41
C LEU A 123 13.05 3.32 28.25
N ASP A 124 13.94 3.36 27.26
CA ASP A 124 14.64 4.58 26.87
C ASP A 124 13.62 5.72 26.65
N GLY A 125 13.76 6.80 27.44
CA GLY A 125 12.86 7.96 27.40
C GLY A 125 12.77 8.58 25.99
N GLN A 126 13.76 8.34 25.11
CA GLN A 126 13.69 8.74 23.72
C GLN A 126 12.57 8.03 22.94
N ALA A 127 12.30 6.75 23.18
CA ALA A 127 11.20 6.04 22.53
C ALA A 127 9.85 6.63 22.94
N LEU A 128 9.69 6.96 24.23
CA LEU A 128 8.50 7.63 24.76
C LEU A 128 8.30 9.03 24.19
N THR A 129 9.37 9.80 23.93
CA THR A 129 9.23 11.13 23.30
C THR A 129 8.70 11.08 21.87
N ALA A 130 9.00 10.04 21.09
CA ALA A 130 8.44 9.85 19.75
C ALA A 130 6.93 9.54 19.80
N PHE A 131 6.50 8.68 20.75
CA PHE A 131 5.08 8.39 20.97
C PHE A 131 4.32 9.60 21.53
N ALA A 132 4.90 10.32 22.49
CA ALA A 132 4.32 11.54 23.06
C ALA A 132 4.22 12.67 22.01
N GLY A 133 5.19 12.78 21.11
CA GLY A 133 5.16 13.72 19.98
C GLY A 133 4.05 13.41 18.98
N ASN A 134 3.85 12.13 18.64
CA ASN A 134 2.75 11.70 17.78
C ASN A 134 1.39 11.85 18.46
N ALA A 135 1.28 11.55 19.75
CA ALA A 135 0.06 11.80 20.54
C ALA A 135 -0.31 13.30 20.57
N LYS A 136 0.70 14.18 20.67
CA LYS A 136 0.50 15.64 20.59
C LYS A 136 0.02 16.09 19.20
N LYS A 137 0.53 15.50 18.13
CA LYS A 137 0.05 15.75 16.75
C LYS A 137 -1.42 15.32 16.59
N LEU A 138 -1.81 14.20 17.19
CA LEU A 138 -3.19 13.69 17.16
C LEU A 138 -4.16 14.53 18.01
N GLN A 139 -3.70 15.12 19.12
CA GLN A 139 -4.53 15.95 19.99
C GLN A 139 -4.71 17.40 19.49
N GLY A 140 -3.78 17.93 18.68
CA GLY A 140 -3.70 19.36 18.38
C GLY A 140 -4.33 19.82 17.05
N GLU A 141 -4.49 18.94 16.06
CA GLU A 141 -4.79 19.38 14.69
C GLU A 141 -6.29 19.43 14.36
N GLY A 142 -7.12 18.64 15.05
CA GLY A 142 -8.58 18.61 14.81
C GLY A 142 -8.96 18.30 13.35
N ILE A 143 -10.27 18.34 13.06
CA ILE A 143 -10.76 18.09 11.69
C ILE A 143 -10.34 19.23 10.73
N GLY A 144 -10.24 20.46 11.25
CA GLY A 144 -9.90 21.64 10.45
C GLY A 144 -8.48 21.59 9.85
N ALA A 145 -7.45 21.28 10.65
CA ALA A 145 -6.09 21.19 10.11
C ALA A 145 -5.92 19.94 9.24
N PHE A 146 -6.62 18.84 9.54
CA PHE A 146 -6.66 17.68 8.66
C PHE A 146 -7.18 18.05 7.26
N LEU A 147 -8.30 18.77 7.16
CA LEU A 147 -8.84 19.23 5.88
C LEU A 147 -7.88 20.17 5.14
N MET A 148 -7.16 21.03 5.86
CA MET A 148 -6.14 21.90 5.25
C MET A 148 -4.93 21.12 4.76
N ASN A 149 -4.52 20.05 5.47
CA ASN A 149 -3.42 19.19 5.05
C ASN A 149 -3.74 18.35 3.80
N ILE A 150 -5.02 18.15 3.47
CA ILE A 150 -5.45 17.49 2.21
C ILE A 150 -5.14 18.36 1.00
N ILE A 151 -5.19 19.68 1.13
CA ILE A 151 -4.95 20.61 0.04
C ILE A 151 -3.44 20.80 -0.12
N PRO A 152 -2.81 20.28 -1.19
CA PRO A 152 -1.38 20.45 -1.36
C PRO A 152 -1.04 21.91 -1.67
N THR A 153 0.12 22.35 -1.23
CA THR A 153 0.69 23.65 -1.63
C THR A 153 0.96 23.68 -3.14
N THR A 154 1.46 22.57 -3.70
CA THR A 154 1.60 22.36 -5.15
C THR A 154 1.36 20.89 -5.52
N SER A 155 0.74 20.64 -6.68
CA SER A 155 0.44 19.28 -7.15
C SER A 155 1.68 18.39 -7.31
N PHE A 156 2.82 18.98 -7.68
CA PHE A 156 4.07 18.26 -7.87
C PHE A 156 4.78 17.95 -6.54
N ASP A 157 4.65 18.80 -5.52
CA ASP A 157 5.21 18.54 -4.19
C ASP A 157 4.50 17.35 -3.52
N ALA A 158 3.18 17.22 -3.69
CA ALA A 158 2.42 16.06 -3.20
C ALA A 158 2.96 14.74 -3.77
N LEU A 159 3.26 14.73 -5.08
CA LEU A 159 3.81 13.56 -5.77
C LEU A 159 5.27 13.29 -5.36
N ALA A 160 6.06 14.34 -5.13
CA ALA A 160 7.46 14.22 -4.71
C ALA A 160 7.61 13.73 -3.26
N ARG A 161 6.71 14.15 -2.37
CA ARG A 161 6.69 13.75 -0.95
C ARG A 161 6.02 12.41 -0.71
N ASN A 162 5.40 11.82 -1.73
CA ASN A 162 4.58 10.61 -1.62
C ASN A 162 3.43 10.76 -0.61
N ASP A 163 2.85 11.96 -0.52
CA ASP A 163 1.65 12.17 0.29
C ASP A 163 0.42 11.66 -0.49
N VAL A 164 0.01 10.43 -0.18
CA VAL A 164 -1.05 9.72 -0.90
C VAL A 164 -2.37 10.48 -0.83
N LEU A 165 -2.67 11.15 0.29
CA LEU A 165 -3.95 11.83 0.48
C LEU A 165 -4.03 13.10 -0.38
N GLN A 166 -2.94 13.87 -0.41
CA GLN A 166 -2.83 15.05 -1.27
C GLN A 166 -2.84 14.69 -2.77
N VAL A 167 -2.12 13.63 -3.14
CA VAL A 167 -2.12 13.11 -4.53
C VAL A 167 -3.52 12.66 -4.93
N LEU A 168 -4.24 11.96 -4.05
CA LEU A 168 -5.61 11.54 -4.28
C LEU A 168 -6.55 12.73 -4.50
N PHE A 169 -6.46 13.76 -3.65
CA PHE A 169 -7.29 14.96 -3.79
C PHE A 169 -7.06 15.67 -5.13
N PHE A 170 -5.80 15.87 -5.51
CA PHE A 170 -5.46 16.44 -6.82
C PHE A 170 -5.96 15.56 -7.98
N ALA A 171 -5.78 14.24 -7.89
CA ALA A 171 -6.26 13.30 -8.89
C ALA A 171 -7.78 13.34 -9.08
N ILE A 172 -8.53 13.49 -7.99
CA ILE A 172 -9.99 13.64 -8.04
C ILE A 172 -10.36 14.93 -8.78
N LEU A 173 -9.79 16.08 -8.41
CA LEU A 173 -10.07 17.35 -9.08
C LEU A 173 -9.70 17.31 -10.56
N PHE A 174 -8.55 16.72 -10.89
CA PHE A 174 -8.11 16.56 -12.27
C PHE A 174 -9.04 15.63 -13.06
N GLY A 175 -9.44 14.49 -12.49
CA GLY A 175 -10.37 13.56 -13.13
C GLY A 175 -11.76 14.16 -13.35
N VAL A 176 -12.27 14.93 -12.39
CA VAL A 176 -13.52 15.68 -12.54
C VAL A 176 -13.39 16.74 -13.64
N GLY A 177 -12.31 17.51 -13.64
CA GLY A 177 -12.04 18.50 -14.69
C GLY A 177 -11.98 17.88 -16.08
N LEU A 178 -11.32 16.72 -16.21
CA LEU A 178 -11.22 15.98 -17.45
C LEU A 178 -12.59 15.49 -17.96
N ALA A 179 -13.42 14.98 -17.05
CA ALA A 179 -14.79 14.57 -17.36
C ALA A 179 -15.68 15.76 -17.77
N LEU A 180 -15.46 16.95 -17.20
CA LEU A 180 -16.19 18.18 -17.55
C LEU A 180 -15.77 18.77 -18.91
N VAL A 181 -14.48 18.69 -19.27
CA VAL A 181 -14.00 19.15 -20.59
C VAL A 181 -14.68 18.35 -21.70
N GLY A 182 -14.77 17.02 -21.53
CA GLY A 182 -15.45 16.14 -22.48
C GLY A 182 -14.89 16.19 -23.92
N GLY A 183 -15.53 15.42 -24.80
CA GLY A 183 -15.21 15.37 -26.23
C GLY A 183 -13.82 14.84 -26.58
N GLU A 184 -13.36 15.14 -27.79
CA GLU A 184 -12.14 14.55 -28.39
C GLU A 184 -10.86 14.92 -27.63
N LYS A 185 -10.82 16.09 -26.97
CA LYS A 185 -9.67 16.52 -26.16
C LYS A 185 -9.60 15.76 -24.82
N GLY A 186 -10.74 15.57 -24.16
CA GLY A 186 -10.80 14.79 -22.91
C GLY A 186 -10.43 13.32 -23.13
N GLU A 187 -10.88 12.75 -24.25
CA GLU A 187 -10.60 11.36 -24.61
C GLU A 187 -9.11 11.11 -24.93
N LYS A 188 -8.46 12.05 -25.64
CA LYS A 188 -7.00 12.00 -25.88
C LYS A 188 -6.19 12.02 -24.59
N ILE A 189 -6.53 12.86 -23.63
CA ILE A 189 -5.83 12.88 -22.33
C ILE A 189 -6.14 11.62 -21.52
N THR A 190 -7.38 11.14 -21.53
CA THR A 190 -7.78 9.92 -20.80
C THR A 190 -7.03 8.68 -21.32
N SER A 191 -6.91 8.53 -22.64
CA SER A 191 -6.15 7.44 -23.26
C SER A 191 -4.64 7.53 -22.99
N LEU A 192 -4.06 8.73 -22.94
CA LEU A 192 -2.67 8.91 -22.50
C LEU A 192 -2.46 8.47 -21.05
N ILE A 193 -3.41 8.80 -20.15
CA ILE A 193 -3.34 8.41 -18.74
C ILE A 193 -3.52 6.90 -18.58
N ASP A 194 -4.38 6.26 -19.38
CA ASP A 194 -4.55 4.81 -19.39
C ASP A 194 -3.29 4.08 -19.86
N ALA A 195 -2.65 4.57 -20.94
CA ALA A 195 -1.37 4.04 -21.40
C ALA A 195 -0.28 4.19 -20.33
N ALA A 196 -0.22 5.35 -19.66
CA ALA A 196 0.70 5.58 -18.55
C ALA A 196 0.42 4.63 -17.37
N ALA A 197 -0.86 4.45 -16.99
CA ALA A 197 -1.26 3.52 -15.93
C ALA A 197 -0.82 2.08 -16.26
N THR A 198 -1.01 1.64 -17.51
CA THR A 198 -0.60 0.31 -17.98
C THR A 198 0.91 0.10 -17.86
N VAL A 199 1.71 1.11 -18.23
CA VAL A 199 3.18 1.07 -18.06
C VAL A 199 3.54 1.01 -16.57
N LEU A 200 2.91 1.83 -15.73
CA LEU A 200 3.16 1.82 -14.29
C LEU A 200 2.78 0.49 -13.64
N PHE A 201 1.66 -0.13 -14.04
CA PHE A 201 1.29 -1.47 -13.60
C PHE A 201 2.32 -2.51 -14.03
N ARG A 202 2.92 -2.36 -15.21
CA ARG A 202 3.99 -3.27 -15.66
C ARG A 202 5.25 -3.14 -14.81
N VAL A 203 5.64 -1.91 -14.47
CA VAL A 203 6.77 -1.63 -13.56
C VAL A 203 6.46 -2.16 -12.15
N MET A 204 5.25 -1.93 -11.63
CA MET A 204 4.80 -2.49 -10.35
C MET A 204 4.93 -4.02 -10.36
N GLY A 205 4.53 -4.68 -11.45
CA GLY A 205 4.71 -6.12 -11.61
C GLY A 205 6.17 -6.57 -11.58
N LEU A 206 7.12 -5.75 -12.03
CA LEU A 206 8.56 -6.03 -11.89
C LEU A 206 9.01 -5.87 -10.43
N ILE A 207 8.57 -4.83 -9.74
CA ILE A 207 8.90 -4.60 -8.32
C ILE A 207 8.35 -5.75 -7.46
N VAL A 208 7.12 -6.20 -7.71
CA VAL A 208 6.49 -7.31 -6.99
C VAL A 208 7.25 -8.63 -7.16
N ARG A 209 8.02 -8.83 -8.25
CA ARG A 209 8.90 -10.00 -8.37
C ARG A 209 10.06 -10.00 -7.38
N VAL A 210 10.45 -8.82 -6.89
CA VAL A 210 11.48 -8.65 -5.86
C VAL A 210 10.89 -8.79 -4.44
N ALA A 211 9.56 -8.87 -4.31
CA ALA A 211 8.90 -8.98 -3.01
C ALA A 211 9.38 -10.13 -2.11
N PRO A 212 9.69 -11.35 -2.60
CA PRO A 212 10.20 -12.42 -1.74
C PRO A 212 11.46 -12.02 -0.96
N ILE A 213 12.33 -11.24 -1.62
CA ILE A 213 13.59 -10.76 -1.08
C ILE A 213 13.33 -9.66 -0.04
N GLY A 214 12.40 -8.74 -0.33
CA GLY A 214 11.97 -7.71 0.63
C GLY A 214 11.29 -8.29 1.87
N VAL A 215 10.43 -9.31 1.72
CA VAL A 215 9.77 -10.01 2.83
C VAL A 215 10.76 -10.78 3.69
N LEU A 216 11.72 -11.48 3.07
CA LEU A 216 12.81 -12.12 3.79
C LEU A 216 13.55 -11.11 4.67
N GLY A 217 13.92 -9.96 4.11
CA GLY A 217 14.61 -8.93 4.87
C GLY A 217 13.75 -8.34 6.00
N ALA A 218 12.46 -8.11 5.75
CA ALA A 218 11.57 -7.46 6.70
C ALA A 218 11.30 -8.34 7.92
N VAL A 219 11.06 -9.63 7.66
CA VAL A 219 10.77 -10.62 8.68
C VAL A 219 12.06 -11.00 9.41
N GLY A 220 13.15 -11.21 8.67
CA GLY A 220 14.47 -11.48 9.26
C GLY A 220 14.92 -10.36 10.20
N TYR A 221 14.82 -9.09 9.80
CA TYR A 221 15.14 -7.96 10.66
C TYR A 221 14.25 -7.92 11.91
N THR A 222 12.93 -8.10 11.76
CA THR A 222 11.99 -8.05 12.89
C THR A 222 12.29 -9.17 13.88
N VAL A 223 12.46 -10.41 13.43
CA VAL A 223 12.77 -11.56 14.28
C VAL A 223 14.18 -11.47 14.88
N GLY A 224 15.18 -10.99 14.12
CA GLY A 224 16.54 -10.83 14.63
C GLY A 224 16.68 -9.72 15.67
N LYS A 225 15.91 -8.63 15.55
CA LYS A 225 15.95 -7.50 16.49
C LYS A 225 15.09 -7.72 17.73
N TYR A 226 13.90 -8.31 17.57
CA TYR A 226 12.92 -8.46 18.65
C TYR A 226 12.82 -9.89 19.18
N GLY A 227 13.55 -10.86 18.59
CA GLY A 227 13.54 -12.26 19.01
C GLY A 227 12.25 -13.00 18.62
N VAL A 228 12.09 -14.20 19.17
CA VAL A 228 10.88 -15.04 19.00
C VAL A 228 9.94 -14.94 20.22
N GLY A 229 10.09 -13.90 21.05
CA GLY A 229 9.36 -13.74 22.31
C GLY A 229 9.28 -12.29 22.75
#